data_AF-G2LLP5-F1
#
_entry.id   AF-G2LLP5-F1
#
_cell.length_a   1.000
_cell.length_b   1.000
_cell.length_c   1.000
_cell.angle_alpha   90.00
_cell.angle_beta   90.00
_cell.angle_gamma   90.00
#
_symmetry.space_group_name_H-M   'P 1'
#
loop_
_entity.id
_entity.type
_entity.pdbx_description
1 polymer ?
#
loop_
_entity_poly.entity_id
_entity_poly.type
_entity_poly.pdbx_seq_one_letter_code
_entity_poly.pdbx_strand_id
1 'polypeptide(L)'
;MSNGTGMLGRFFGSKPESNRDERDRRHHHEERTHEPPRPPEEDVPPHLRSFESIYRSARVPVSPCGVEELEKMIANPIIANAPPETKVIALKFALDREGHTIEEPKADAARKVKALDAYHGTLLQRADSLERRNAERFKEMEAERLEFIRRQEEEKERLVQEAQEAERQAREFEARLNAERQRLSELLRPFVGELDFNEADLDSVLSDVTPAPEPGSPTSVMVDPSVR
;
A
#
# COMPACT_ATOMS: atom_id res chain seq x y z
N MET A 1 5.96 49.13 -44.21
CA MET A 1 5.82 48.00 -43.28
C MET A 1 5.87 48.63 -41.87
N SER A 2 4.81 49.19 -41.28
CA SER A 2 3.50 48.63 -40.84
C SER A 2 3.68 47.32 -40.08
N ASN A 3 3.30 47.11 -38.82
CA ASN A 3 2.47 47.80 -37.81
C ASN A 3 3.09 47.47 -36.41
N GLY A 4 2.98 48.21 -35.31
CA GLY A 4 1.82 48.92 -34.77
C GLY A 4 0.88 47.94 -34.07
N THR A 5 0.76 48.02 -32.73
CA THR A 5 -0.45 47.86 -31.89
C THR A 5 -0.06 47.37 -30.49
N GLY A 6 -0.18 48.25 -29.49
CA GLY A 6 -0.22 47.87 -28.08
C GLY A 6 -1.65 47.65 -27.61
N MET A 7 -1.82 47.03 -26.45
CA MET A 7 -2.95 47.32 -25.56
C MET A 7 -2.59 46.98 -24.12
N LEU A 8 -2.83 47.97 -23.27
CA LEU A 8 -2.92 47.91 -21.82
C LEU A 8 -4.11 47.04 -21.39
N GLY A 9 -3.91 46.28 -20.31
CA GLY A 9 -4.99 45.68 -19.54
C GLY A 9 -4.61 45.59 -18.06
N ARG A 10 -5.02 46.59 -17.27
CA ARG A 10 -5.08 46.46 -15.81
C ARG A 10 -6.25 45.55 -15.46
N PHE A 11 -6.02 44.51 -14.65
CA PHE A 11 -7.04 43.89 -13.82
C PHE A 11 -6.48 43.63 -12.42
N PHE A 12 -7.09 44.30 -11.44
CA PHE A 12 -7.16 43.84 -10.06
C PHE A 12 -7.88 42.49 -10.03
N GLY A 13 -7.44 41.57 -9.17
CA GLY A 13 -8.30 40.47 -8.77
C GLY A 13 -7.58 39.18 -8.40
N SER A 14 -7.59 38.93 -7.10
CA SER A 14 -7.81 37.60 -6.52
C SER A 14 -6.60 36.65 -6.47
N LYS A 15 -6.15 36.42 -5.23
CA LYS A 15 -5.47 35.19 -4.79
C LYS A 15 -6.09 33.95 -5.44
N PRO A 16 -5.26 32.92 -5.68
CA PRO A 16 -5.65 31.58 -5.25
C PRO A 16 -4.56 30.99 -4.35
N GLU A 17 -4.73 31.18 -3.04
CA GLU A 17 -4.39 30.16 -2.06
C GLU A 17 -5.38 29.01 -2.28
N SER A 18 -5.00 27.99 -3.06
CA SER A 18 -5.70 26.69 -3.12
C SER A 18 -5.07 25.83 -4.23
N ASN A 19 -3.85 25.34 -4.03
CA ASN A 19 -3.32 24.27 -4.89
C ASN A 19 -2.19 23.42 -4.26
N ARG A 20 -2.11 23.40 -2.92
CA ARG A 20 -1.19 22.50 -2.19
C ARG A 20 -1.87 21.24 -1.67
N ASP A 21 -3.18 21.27 -1.42
CA ASP A 21 -3.90 20.11 -0.85
C ASP A 21 -4.41 19.10 -1.90
N GLU A 22 -4.14 19.33 -3.19
CA GLU A 22 -4.66 18.49 -4.28
C GLU A 22 -3.63 17.55 -4.91
N ARG A 23 -2.35 17.65 -4.52
CA ARG A 23 -1.31 16.67 -4.90
C ARG A 23 -1.27 15.44 -3.99
N ASP A 24 -1.69 15.58 -2.73
CA ASP A 24 -1.72 14.45 -1.78
C ASP A 24 -2.94 13.53 -1.95
N ARG A 25 -3.97 13.98 -2.69
CA ARG A 25 -5.17 13.15 -2.93
C ARG A 25 -5.07 12.22 -4.13
N ARG A 26 -4.07 12.39 -5.01
CA ARG A 26 -3.95 11.59 -6.25
C ARG A 26 -3.13 10.31 -6.10
N HIS A 27 -2.47 10.09 -4.96
CA HIS A 27 -1.68 8.88 -4.73
C HIS A 27 -2.38 7.80 -3.90
N HIS A 28 -3.65 8.00 -3.51
CA HIS A 28 -4.37 7.05 -2.64
C HIS A 28 -5.44 6.19 -3.33
N HIS A 29 -5.45 6.08 -4.67
CA HIS A 29 -6.54 5.35 -5.35
C HIS A 29 -6.19 4.21 -6.31
N GLU A 30 -4.92 3.83 -6.47
CA GLU A 30 -4.59 2.70 -7.37
C GLU A 30 -3.60 1.67 -6.81
N GLU A 31 -3.49 1.54 -5.49
CA GLU A 31 -3.14 0.23 -4.91
C GLU A 31 -4.44 -0.47 -4.55
N ARG A 32 -5.13 -0.98 -5.59
CA ARG A 32 -5.93 -2.18 -5.39
C ARG A 32 -4.92 -3.25 -5.02
N THR A 33 -4.72 -3.42 -3.72
CA THR A 33 -4.16 -4.61 -3.13
C THR A 33 -4.72 -5.78 -3.91
N HIS A 34 -3.87 -6.42 -4.71
CA HIS A 34 -4.21 -7.68 -5.36
C HIS A 34 -4.26 -8.69 -4.22
N GLU A 35 -5.36 -8.65 -3.47
CA GLU A 35 -5.67 -9.66 -2.48
C GLU A 35 -5.63 -10.98 -3.24
N PRO A 36 -4.71 -11.90 -2.89
CA PRO A 36 -4.62 -13.17 -3.59
C PRO A 36 -6.02 -13.82 -3.55
N PRO A 37 -6.45 -14.49 -4.62
CA PRO A 37 -7.78 -15.10 -4.66
C PRO A 37 -7.93 -15.97 -3.43
N ARG A 38 -8.79 -15.50 -2.51
CA ARG A 38 -9.10 -16.23 -1.29
C ARG A 38 -9.53 -17.63 -1.74
N PRO A 39 -8.96 -18.70 -1.16
CA PRO A 39 -9.47 -20.03 -1.44
C PRO A 39 -10.98 -19.99 -1.22
N PRO A 40 -11.80 -20.68 -2.05
CA PRO A 40 -13.24 -20.65 -1.89
C PRO A 40 -13.55 -20.91 -0.43
N GLU A 41 -14.07 -19.88 0.24
CA GLU A 41 -14.51 -19.98 1.63
C GLU A 41 -15.64 -21.01 1.57
N GLU A 42 -15.36 -22.23 1.98
CA GLU A 42 -16.44 -23.11 2.38
C GLU A 42 -17.17 -22.37 3.51
N ASP A 43 -18.47 -22.10 3.32
CA ASP A 43 -19.31 -21.25 4.18
C ASP A 43 -19.25 -21.64 5.68
N VAL A 44 -18.71 -22.82 5.99
CA VAL A 44 -18.52 -23.33 7.35
C VAL A 44 -17.06 -23.73 7.54
N PRO A 45 -16.37 -23.15 8.55
CA PRO A 45 -15.04 -23.60 8.94
C PRO A 45 -14.98 -25.12 9.11
N PRO A 46 -13.92 -25.80 8.63
CA PRO A 46 -13.88 -27.26 8.57
C PRO A 46 -14.02 -27.97 9.93
N HIS A 47 -13.69 -27.31 11.03
CA HIS A 47 -13.86 -27.79 12.41
C HIS A 47 -15.29 -27.64 12.94
N LEU A 48 -16.14 -26.88 12.26
CA LEU A 48 -17.55 -26.66 12.59
C LEU A 48 -18.49 -27.52 11.74
N ARG A 49 -17.97 -28.32 10.80
CA ARG A 49 -18.79 -29.30 10.08
C ARG A 49 -19.21 -30.42 11.02
N SER A 50 -20.50 -30.73 11.02
CA SER A 50 -21.03 -31.89 11.73
C SER A 50 -20.53 -33.20 11.11
N PHE A 51 -20.34 -34.24 11.93
CA PHE A 51 -19.97 -35.58 11.45
C PHE A 51 -21.00 -36.14 10.47
N GLU A 52 -22.28 -35.86 10.67
CA GLU A 52 -23.36 -36.23 9.74
C GLU A 52 -23.15 -35.63 8.34
N SER A 53 -22.72 -34.36 8.26
CA SER A 53 -22.36 -33.75 6.98
C SER A 53 -21.15 -34.44 6.34
N ILE A 54 -20.18 -34.87 7.14
CA ILE A 54 -18.98 -35.57 6.66
C ILE A 54 -19.39 -36.95 6.10
N TYR A 55 -20.19 -37.72 6.83
CA TYR A 55 -20.71 -39.01 6.38
C TYR A 55 -21.51 -38.89 5.08
N ARG A 56 -22.38 -37.89 4.99
CA ARG A 56 -23.15 -37.60 3.78
C ARG A 56 -22.25 -37.25 2.59
N SER A 57 -21.22 -36.43 2.82
CA SER A 57 -20.27 -36.04 1.78
C SER A 57 -19.45 -37.23 1.27
N ALA A 58 -19.10 -38.15 2.17
CA ALA A 58 -18.41 -39.40 1.87
C ALA A 58 -19.36 -40.49 1.32
N ARG A 59 -20.66 -40.17 1.16
CA ARG A 59 -21.72 -41.09 0.70
C ARG A 59 -21.78 -42.38 1.51
N VAL A 60 -21.58 -42.28 2.84
CA VAL A 60 -21.77 -43.42 3.74
C VAL A 60 -23.26 -43.79 3.72
N PRO A 61 -23.62 -45.05 3.37
CA PRO A 61 -25.01 -45.47 3.35
C PRO A 61 -25.58 -45.53 4.76
N VAL A 62 -26.86 -45.19 4.91
CA VAL A 62 -27.59 -45.35 6.16
C VAL A 62 -27.83 -46.85 6.39
N SER A 63 -27.33 -47.36 7.51
CA SER A 63 -27.50 -48.77 7.88
C SER A 63 -28.81 -48.94 8.66
N PRO A 64 -29.62 -49.97 8.36
CA PRO A 64 -30.84 -50.26 9.12
C PRO A 64 -30.57 -50.49 10.62
N CYS A 65 -29.50 -51.23 10.93
CA CYS A 65 -28.95 -51.39 12.27
C CYS A 65 -27.50 -50.85 12.30
N GLY A 66 -27.38 -49.53 12.41
CA GLY A 66 -26.09 -48.83 12.46
C GLY A 66 -25.56 -48.63 13.88
N VAL A 67 -24.45 -47.88 13.99
CA VAL A 67 -23.83 -47.55 15.29
C VAL A 67 -24.80 -46.78 16.20
N GLU A 68 -25.63 -45.90 15.65
CA GLU A 68 -26.62 -45.13 16.43
C GLU A 68 -27.71 -46.02 17.03
N GLU A 69 -28.10 -47.08 16.33
CA GLU A 69 -29.09 -48.02 16.85
C GLU A 69 -28.48 -48.90 17.94
N LEU A 70 -27.22 -49.30 17.77
CA LEU A 70 -26.46 -49.99 18.80
C LEU A 70 -26.31 -49.14 20.07
N GLU A 71 -26.09 -47.83 19.91
CA GLU A 71 -26.03 -46.86 21.02
C GLU A 71 -27.36 -46.82 21.78
N LYS A 72 -28.51 -46.75 21.07
CA LYS A 72 -29.84 -46.80 21.70
C LYS A 72 -30.06 -48.11 22.45
N MET A 73 -29.68 -49.25 21.87
CA MET A 73 -29.81 -50.55 22.52
C MET A 73 -28.95 -50.63 23.79
N ILE A 74 -27.72 -50.14 23.75
CA ILE A 74 -26.82 -50.11 24.92
C ILE A 74 -27.37 -49.15 26.00
N ALA A 75 -28.01 -48.06 25.60
CA ALA A 75 -28.65 -47.11 26.51
C ALA A 75 -29.93 -47.65 27.16
N ASN A 76 -30.48 -48.77 26.68
CA ASN A 76 -31.65 -49.42 27.30
C ASN A 76 -31.33 -49.78 28.76
N PRO A 77 -32.14 -49.39 29.76
CA PRO A 77 -31.87 -49.63 31.18
C PRO A 77 -31.58 -51.09 31.54
N ILE A 78 -32.16 -52.04 30.81
CA ILE A 78 -31.95 -53.49 31.04
C ILE A 78 -30.52 -53.89 30.65
N ILE A 79 -30.00 -53.37 29.55
CA ILE A 79 -28.65 -53.65 29.05
C ILE A 79 -27.62 -52.78 29.77
N ALA A 80 -27.93 -51.49 29.98
CA ALA A 80 -27.06 -50.52 30.62
C ALA A 80 -26.65 -50.95 32.04
N ASN A 81 -27.57 -51.54 32.81
CA ASN A 81 -27.32 -51.96 34.20
C ASN A 81 -26.78 -53.39 34.33
N ALA A 82 -26.69 -54.16 33.25
CA ALA A 82 -26.20 -55.54 33.31
C ALA A 82 -24.66 -55.60 33.51
N PRO A 83 -24.11 -56.68 34.09
CA PRO A 83 -22.66 -56.93 34.13
C PRO A 83 -22.04 -57.00 32.73
N PRO A 84 -20.75 -56.67 32.55
CA PRO A 84 -20.11 -56.56 31.22
C PRO A 84 -20.28 -57.82 30.35
N GLU A 85 -20.11 -59.00 30.95
CA GLU A 85 -20.26 -60.28 30.23
C GLU A 85 -21.71 -60.49 29.79
N THR A 86 -22.67 -60.07 30.62
CA THR A 86 -24.11 -60.15 30.33
C THR A 86 -24.55 -59.11 29.30
N LYS A 87 -23.92 -57.92 29.24
CA LYS A 87 -24.25 -56.89 28.23
C LYS A 87 -24.05 -57.39 26.82
N VAL A 88 -22.95 -58.09 26.56
CA VAL A 88 -22.64 -58.62 25.23
C VAL A 88 -23.69 -59.66 24.81
N ILE A 89 -24.12 -60.51 25.74
CA ILE A 89 -25.15 -61.53 25.49
C ILE A 89 -26.51 -60.87 25.27
N ALA A 90 -26.89 -59.91 26.12
CA ALA A 90 -28.15 -59.18 26.01
C ALA A 90 -28.24 -58.35 24.72
N LEU A 91 -27.14 -57.75 24.29
CA LEU A 91 -27.05 -57.00 23.05
C LEU A 91 -27.16 -57.91 21.82
N LYS A 92 -26.48 -59.06 21.83
CA LYS A 92 -26.64 -60.08 20.77
C LYS A 92 -28.09 -60.56 20.69
N PHE A 93 -28.73 -60.83 21.82
CA PHE A 93 -30.13 -61.23 21.86
C PHE A 93 -31.08 -60.14 21.34
N ALA A 94 -30.80 -58.86 21.65
CA ALA A 94 -31.58 -57.74 21.14
C ALA A 94 -31.44 -57.60 19.61
N LEU A 95 -30.22 -57.75 19.08
CA LEU A 95 -29.96 -57.75 17.64
C LEU A 95 -30.67 -58.92 16.94
N ASP A 96 -30.55 -60.14 17.48
CA ASP A 96 -31.19 -61.34 16.93
C ASP A 96 -32.72 -61.20 16.92
N ARG A 97 -33.30 -60.59 17.96
CA ARG A 97 -34.74 -60.31 18.05
C ARG A 97 -35.23 -59.38 16.94
N GLU A 98 -34.41 -58.43 16.53
CA GLU A 98 -34.72 -57.49 15.44
C GLU A 98 -34.32 -58.03 14.06
N GLY A 99 -33.70 -59.22 14.01
CA GLY A 99 -33.28 -59.86 12.77
C GLY A 99 -31.95 -59.33 12.21
N HIS A 100 -31.18 -58.62 13.02
CA HIS A 100 -29.89 -58.04 12.65
C HIS A 100 -28.72 -58.83 13.23
N THR A 101 -27.57 -58.76 12.56
CA THR A 101 -26.32 -59.38 13.05
C THR A 101 -25.31 -58.31 13.47
N ILE A 102 -24.38 -58.67 14.36
CA ILE A 102 -23.32 -57.74 14.82
C ILE A 102 -22.41 -57.24 13.68
N GLU A 103 -22.36 -57.94 12.55
CA GLU A 103 -21.57 -57.53 11.40
C GLU A 103 -22.13 -56.25 10.74
N GLU A 104 -23.42 -55.97 10.87
CA GLU A 104 -24.04 -54.75 10.31
C GLU A 104 -23.55 -53.46 11.00
N PRO A 105 -23.69 -53.29 12.34
CA PRO A 105 -23.12 -52.14 13.06
C PRO A 105 -21.61 -52.03 12.92
N LYS A 106 -20.90 -53.16 12.85
CA LYS A 106 -19.44 -53.18 12.67
C LYS A 106 -19.03 -52.68 11.29
N ALA A 107 -19.73 -53.10 10.24
CA ALA A 107 -19.50 -52.59 8.89
C ALA A 107 -19.86 -51.10 8.78
N ASP A 108 -20.93 -50.66 9.45
CA ASP A 108 -21.30 -49.24 9.56
C ASP A 108 -20.20 -48.41 10.23
N ALA A 109 -19.71 -48.85 11.38
CA ALA A 109 -18.62 -48.22 12.10
C ALA A 109 -17.36 -48.11 11.23
N ALA A 110 -16.97 -49.19 10.55
CA ALA A 110 -15.81 -49.20 9.66
C ALA A 110 -15.95 -48.19 8.51
N ARG A 111 -17.15 -48.04 7.93
CA ARG A 111 -17.42 -47.03 6.89
C ARG A 111 -17.31 -45.61 7.43
N LYS A 112 -17.88 -45.34 8.60
CA LYS A 112 -17.83 -44.02 9.25
C LYS A 112 -16.41 -43.63 9.63
N VAL A 113 -15.63 -44.55 10.21
CA VAL A 113 -14.20 -44.33 10.51
C VAL A 113 -13.43 -44.00 9.24
N LYS A 114 -13.59 -44.80 8.17
CA LYS A 114 -12.95 -44.53 6.89
C LYS A 114 -13.33 -43.15 6.31
N ALA A 115 -14.57 -42.72 6.46
CA ALA A 115 -15.02 -41.40 6.04
C ALA A 115 -14.35 -40.28 6.84
N LEU A 116 -14.21 -40.45 8.16
CA LEU A 116 -13.51 -39.50 9.03
C LEU A 116 -12.02 -39.42 8.69
N ASP A 117 -11.36 -40.55 8.48
CA ASP A 117 -9.94 -40.61 8.10
C ASP A 117 -9.70 -39.92 6.76
N ALA A 118 -10.57 -40.16 5.78
CA ALA A 118 -10.51 -39.49 4.48
C ALA A 118 -10.67 -37.97 4.64
N TYR A 119 -11.65 -37.52 5.42
CA TYR A 119 -11.85 -36.09 5.69
C TYR A 119 -10.64 -35.48 6.40
N HIS A 120 -10.10 -36.13 7.43
CA HIS A 120 -8.89 -35.68 8.11
C HIS A 120 -7.71 -35.57 7.14
N GLY A 121 -7.54 -36.54 6.23
CA GLY A 121 -6.56 -36.48 5.16
C GLY A 121 -6.73 -35.25 4.25
N THR A 122 -7.97 -34.91 3.88
CA THR A 122 -8.23 -33.69 3.09
C THR A 122 -7.91 -32.40 3.84
N LEU A 123 -8.12 -32.36 5.17
CA LEU A 123 -7.75 -31.21 5.99
C LEU A 123 -6.23 -31.01 6.05
N LEU A 124 -5.47 -32.10 6.21
CA LEU A 124 -4.01 -32.05 6.19
C LEU A 124 -3.47 -31.57 4.84
N GLN A 125 -4.02 -32.08 3.73
CA GLN A 125 -3.65 -31.63 2.38
C GLN A 125 -3.97 -30.14 2.16
N ARG A 126 -5.12 -29.67 2.67
CA ARG A 126 -5.49 -28.25 2.61
C ARG A 126 -4.53 -27.39 3.42
N ALA A 127 -4.12 -27.84 4.61
CA ALA A 127 -3.14 -27.15 5.43
C ALA A 127 -1.78 -27.04 4.73
N ASP A 128 -1.23 -28.16 4.24
CA ASP A 128 0.04 -28.19 3.48
C ASP A 128 -0.01 -27.31 2.22
N SER A 129 -1.13 -27.33 1.49
CA SER A 129 -1.34 -26.44 0.35
C SER A 129 -1.40 -24.95 0.73
N LEU A 130 -2.00 -24.62 1.87
CA LEU A 130 -2.02 -23.24 2.39
C LEU A 130 -0.63 -22.79 2.83
N GLU A 131 0.10 -23.65 3.56
CA GLU A 131 1.46 -23.36 3.99
C GLU A 131 2.39 -23.12 2.81
N ARG A 132 2.34 -23.95 1.77
CA ARG A 132 3.14 -23.75 0.54
C ARG A 132 2.82 -22.44 -0.15
N ARG A 133 1.54 -22.16 -0.40
CA ARG A 133 1.12 -20.90 -1.03
C ARG A 133 1.52 -19.68 -0.22
N ASN A 134 1.35 -19.73 1.10
CA ASN A 134 1.74 -18.63 1.99
C ASN A 134 3.26 -18.45 2.00
N ALA A 135 4.05 -19.53 2.00
CA ALA A 135 5.50 -19.46 1.94
C ALA A 135 6.00 -18.91 0.60
N GLU A 136 5.37 -19.28 -0.51
CA GLU A 136 5.66 -18.70 -1.84
C GLU A 136 5.35 -17.21 -1.87
N ARG A 137 4.15 -16.80 -1.40
CA ARG A 137 3.79 -15.38 -1.31
C ARG A 137 4.71 -14.59 -0.39
N PHE A 138 5.13 -15.19 0.73
CA PHE A 138 6.07 -14.55 1.64
C PHE A 138 7.41 -14.27 0.96
N LYS A 139 7.94 -15.24 0.19
CA LYS A 139 9.17 -15.05 -0.59
C LYS A 139 9.03 -13.96 -1.66
N GLU A 140 7.90 -13.91 -2.35
CA GLU A 140 7.61 -12.87 -3.34
C GLU A 140 7.58 -11.48 -2.68
N MET A 141 6.86 -11.34 -1.57
CA MET A 141 6.81 -10.08 -0.80
C MET A 141 8.19 -9.66 -0.29
N GLU A 142 9.02 -10.61 0.17
CA GLU A 142 10.40 -10.30 0.57
C GLU A 142 11.26 -9.82 -0.60
N ALA A 143 11.12 -10.43 -1.78
CA ALA A 143 11.83 -10.00 -2.98
C ALA A 143 11.40 -8.59 -3.41
N GLU A 144 10.10 -8.32 -3.44
CA GLU A 144 9.55 -6.98 -3.74
C GLU A 144 10.05 -5.94 -2.75
N ARG A 145 10.08 -6.27 -1.45
CA ARG A 145 10.62 -5.40 -0.41
C ARG A 145 12.09 -5.08 -0.65
N LEU A 146 12.91 -6.08 -0.99
CA LEU A 146 14.34 -5.86 -1.27
C LEU A 146 14.55 -4.98 -2.50
N GLU A 147 13.78 -5.19 -3.57
CA GLU A 147 13.84 -4.32 -4.74
C GLU A 147 13.42 -2.88 -4.40
N PHE A 148 12.38 -2.71 -3.59
CA PHE A 148 11.94 -1.40 -3.17
C PHE A 148 13.02 -0.66 -2.37
N ILE A 149 13.66 -1.34 -1.40
CA ILE A 149 14.78 -0.77 -0.63
C ILE A 149 15.91 -0.37 -1.57
N ARG A 150 16.29 -1.22 -2.53
CA ARG A 150 17.35 -0.90 -3.50
C ARG A 150 17.04 0.36 -4.29
N ARG A 151 15.81 0.51 -4.79
CA ARG A 151 15.38 1.71 -5.53
C ARG A 151 15.44 2.97 -4.66
N GLN A 152 15.05 2.86 -3.40
CA GLN A 152 15.12 3.97 -2.44
C GLN A 152 16.56 4.37 -2.12
N GLU A 153 17.47 3.41 -2.02
CA GLU A 153 18.91 3.69 -1.83
C GLU A 153 19.50 4.38 -3.06
N GLU A 154 19.21 3.88 -4.27
CA GLU A 154 19.63 4.51 -5.53
C GLU A 154 19.10 5.95 -5.65
N GLU A 155 17.83 6.19 -5.30
CA GLU A 155 17.22 7.53 -5.30
C GLU A 155 17.88 8.47 -4.28
N LYS A 156 18.14 7.97 -3.07
CA LYS A 156 18.85 8.74 -2.03
C LYS A 156 20.26 9.12 -2.49
N GLU A 157 21.01 8.18 -3.07
CA GLU A 157 22.35 8.45 -3.58
C GLU A 157 22.34 9.51 -4.67
N ARG A 158 21.38 9.44 -5.60
CA ARG A 158 21.20 10.46 -6.64
C ARG A 158 20.93 11.84 -6.05
N LEU A 159 20.01 11.94 -5.08
CA LEU A 159 19.68 13.23 -4.43
C LEU A 159 20.87 13.81 -3.67
N VAL A 160 21.67 12.96 -3.01
CA VAL A 160 22.90 13.39 -2.34
C VAL A 160 23.92 13.91 -3.35
N GLN A 161 24.09 13.23 -4.49
CA GLN A 161 24.97 13.71 -5.55
C GLN A 161 24.50 15.06 -6.09
N GLU A 162 23.22 15.21 -6.43
CA GLU A 162 22.66 16.48 -6.93
C GLU A 162 22.88 17.63 -5.93
N ALA A 163 22.68 17.39 -4.63
CA ALA A 163 22.95 18.37 -3.60
C ALA A 163 24.44 18.76 -3.51
N GLN A 164 25.34 17.79 -3.61
CA GLN A 164 26.79 18.03 -3.62
C GLN A 164 27.24 18.82 -4.86
N GLU A 165 26.65 18.55 -6.02
CA GLU A 165 26.94 19.29 -7.25
C GLU A 165 26.47 20.74 -7.14
N ALA A 166 25.27 20.96 -6.61
CA ALA A 166 24.74 22.30 -6.36
C ALA A 166 25.61 23.08 -5.36
N GLU A 167 26.07 22.43 -4.27
CA GLU A 167 26.97 23.04 -3.29
C GLU A 167 28.32 23.42 -3.92
N ARG A 168 28.88 22.56 -4.77
CA ARG A 168 30.11 22.86 -5.53
C ARG A 168 29.91 24.06 -6.45
N GLN A 169 28.82 24.10 -7.21
CA GLN A 169 28.50 25.22 -8.10
C GLN A 169 28.34 26.53 -7.32
N ALA A 170 27.67 26.50 -6.16
CA ALA A 170 27.51 27.65 -5.29
C ALA A 170 28.87 28.17 -4.80
N ARG A 171 29.76 27.29 -4.32
CA ARG A 171 31.12 27.66 -3.88
C ARG A 171 31.96 28.24 -5.00
N GLU A 172 31.90 27.65 -6.20
CA GLU A 172 32.61 28.17 -7.37
C GLU A 172 32.10 29.56 -7.76
N PHE A 173 30.78 29.78 -7.69
CA PHE A 173 30.19 31.08 -7.96
C PHE A 173 30.57 32.12 -6.89
N GLU A 174 30.54 31.76 -5.61
CA GLU A 174 31.00 32.64 -4.52
C GLU A 174 32.46 33.04 -4.69
N ALA A 175 33.34 32.11 -5.07
CA ALA A 175 34.74 32.43 -5.34
C ALA A 175 34.89 33.41 -6.51
N ARG A 176 34.13 33.22 -7.60
CA ARG A 176 34.11 34.15 -8.74
C ARG A 176 33.56 35.52 -8.36
N LEU A 177 32.48 35.54 -7.57
CA LEU A 177 31.86 36.76 -7.07
C LEU A 177 32.85 37.55 -6.20
N ASN A 178 33.58 36.88 -5.31
CA ASN A 178 34.59 37.51 -4.47
C ASN A 178 35.77 38.06 -5.28
N ALA A 179 36.23 37.32 -6.30
CA ALA A 179 37.27 37.80 -7.20
C ALA A 179 36.83 39.04 -8.00
N GLU A 180 35.59 39.06 -8.51
CA GLU A 180 35.07 40.23 -9.23
C GLU A 180 34.84 41.41 -8.28
N ARG A 181 34.36 41.18 -7.05
CA ARG A 181 34.30 42.22 -6.01
C ARG A 181 35.68 42.81 -5.74
N GLN A 182 36.72 42.00 -5.56
CA GLN A 182 38.09 42.50 -5.37
C GLN A 182 38.59 43.32 -6.57
N ARG A 183 38.34 42.83 -7.79
CA ARG A 183 38.69 43.56 -9.01
C ARG A 183 38.00 44.91 -9.09
N LEU A 184 36.70 44.98 -8.79
CA LEU A 184 35.95 46.23 -8.81
C LEU A 184 36.44 47.20 -7.73
N SER A 185 36.82 46.72 -6.55
CA SER A 185 37.30 47.61 -5.47
C SER A 185 38.64 48.20 -5.85
N GLU A 186 39.55 47.40 -6.44
CA GLU A 186 40.82 47.89 -6.98
C GLU A 186 40.63 48.97 -8.05
N LEU A 187 39.67 48.78 -8.96
CA LEU A 187 39.37 49.75 -10.02
C LEU A 187 38.75 51.06 -9.49
N LEU A 188 37.91 50.96 -8.46
CA LEU A 188 37.23 52.12 -7.86
C LEU A 188 38.05 52.81 -6.77
N ARG A 189 39.10 52.15 -6.24
CA ARG A 189 39.97 52.67 -5.17
C ARG A 189 40.51 54.09 -5.42
N PRO A 190 40.92 54.48 -6.64
CA PRO A 190 41.40 55.83 -6.91
C PRO A 190 40.32 56.92 -6.78
N PHE A 191 39.04 56.55 -6.92
CA PHE A 191 37.92 57.48 -6.92
C PHE A 191 37.24 57.59 -5.55
N VAL A 192 37.12 56.47 -4.84
CA VAL A 192 36.28 56.38 -3.63
C VAL A 192 37.09 56.03 -2.36
N GLY A 193 38.36 55.67 -2.48
CA GLY A 193 39.17 55.21 -1.34
C GLY A 193 39.02 53.71 -1.08
N GLU A 194 39.19 53.24 0.16
CA GLU A 194 38.98 51.82 0.50
C GLU A 194 37.49 51.46 0.45
N LEU A 195 37.16 50.43 -0.33
CA LEU A 195 35.81 49.92 -0.54
C LEU A 195 35.76 48.45 -0.16
N ASP A 196 35.05 48.14 0.92
CA ASP A 196 34.64 46.78 1.24
C ASP A 196 33.20 46.63 0.75
N PHE A 197 32.91 45.77 -0.23
CA PHE A 197 31.56 45.61 -0.80
C PHE A 197 30.58 44.90 0.16
N ASN A 198 30.35 45.50 1.32
CA ASN A 198 29.31 45.17 2.29
C ASN A 198 28.03 45.97 1.97
N GLU A 199 26.90 45.53 2.51
CA GLU A 199 25.57 46.11 2.22
C GLU A 199 25.51 47.64 2.48
N ALA A 200 26.26 48.13 3.47
CA ALA A 200 26.34 49.56 3.81
C ALA A 200 27.17 50.42 2.84
N ASP A 201 28.23 49.85 2.22
CA ASP A 201 29.13 50.59 1.33
C ASP A 201 28.58 50.63 -0.12
N LEU A 202 27.75 49.64 -0.48
CA LEU A 202 27.02 49.61 -1.75
C LEU A 202 25.99 50.74 -1.84
N ASP A 203 25.30 51.08 -0.75
CA ASP A 203 24.36 52.20 -0.71
C ASP A 203 25.06 53.56 -0.89
N SER A 204 26.31 53.69 -0.40
CA SER A 204 27.14 54.89 -0.62
C SER A 204 27.50 55.06 -2.10
N VAL A 205 27.96 54.00 -2.77
CA VAL A 205 28.31 54.02 -4.20
C VAL A 205 27.08 54.22 -5.10
N LEU A 206 25.92 53.66 -4.73
CA LEU A 206 24.67 53.82 -5.47
C LEU A 206 24.03 55.21 -5.28
N SER A 207 24.29 55.88 -4.15
CA SER A 207 23.75 57.22 -3.88
C SER A 207 24.33 58.32 -4.78
N ASP A 208 25.53 58.12 -5.34
CA ASP A 208 26.16 59.04 -6.32
C ASP A 208 25.77 58.73 -7.79
N VAL A 209 25.06 57.62 -8.05
CA VAL A 209 24.50 57.33 -9.37
C VAL A 209 23.23 58.16 -9.54
N THR A 210 23.37 59.31 -10.19
CA THR A 210 22.23 60.14 -10.59
C THR A 210 21.30 59.31 -11.49
N PRO A 211 19.98 59.22 -11.23
CA PRO A 211 19.07 58.50 -12.11
C PRO A 211 19.17 59.11 -13.51
N ALA A 212 19.26 58.24 -14.53
CA ALA A 212 19.34 58.65 -15.93
C ALA A 212 18.18 59.62 -16.27
N PRO A 213 18.42 60.69 -17.05
CA PRO A 213 17.35 61.62 -17.41
C PRO A 213 16.27 60.88 -18.23
N GLU A 214 15.02 60.97 -17.76
CA GLU A 214 13.88 60.40 -18.48
C GLU A 214 13.76 60.99 -19.90
N PRO A 215 13.58 60.15 -20.94
CA PRO A 215 13.36 60.65 -22.28
C PRO A 215 11.94 61.20 -22.43
N GLY A 216 11.83 62.52 -22.55
CA GLY A 216 10.78 63.16 -23.33
C GLY A 216 9.66 63.85 -22.54
N SER A 217 9.94 65.07 -22.09
CA SER A 217 8.89 66.10 -22.01
C SER A 217 8.77 66.77 -23.39
N PRO A 218 7.63 66.68 -24.09
CA PRO A 218 7.48 67.33 -25.40
C PRO A 218 7.40 68.86 -25.24
N THR A 219 8.33 69.53 -25.91
CA THR A 219 8.35 70.98 -26.14
C THR A 219 7.02 71.43 -26.75
N SER A 220 6.22 72.16 -25.96
CA SER A 220 5.01 72.82 -26.44
C SER A 220 5.40 73.94 -27.41
N VAL A 221 5.27 73.67 -28.71
CA VAL A 221 5.38 74.70 -29.74
C VAL A 221 4.02 75.38 -29.84
N MET A 222 3.96 76.61 -29.32
CA MET A 222 2.91 77.57 -29.60
C MET A 222 2.81 77.79 -31.11
N VAL A 223 1.68 77.43 -31.72
CA VAL A 223 1.31 77.89 -33.06
C VAL A 223 0.33 79.04 -32.88
N ASP A 224 0.77 80.21 -33.32
CA ASP A 224 0.08 81.48 -33.31
C ASP A 224 -1.05 81.50 -34.38
N PRO A 225 -2.32 81.73 -34.02
CA PRO A 225 -3.42 81.74 -34.97
C PRO A 225 -3.64 83.15 -35.52
N SER A 226 -2.86 83.54 -36.53
CA SER A 226 -3.18 84.70 -37.37
C SER A 226 -2.53 84.61 -38.74
N VAL A 227 -3.10 83.79 -39.63
CA VAL A 227 -3.17 84.09 -41.07
C VAL A 227 -4.49 83.52 -41.61
N ARG A 228 -5.32 84.41 -42.15
CA ARG A 228 -6.50 84.14 -42.99
C ARG A 228 -6.06 83.93 -44.43
#